data_AF-A0A965ER19-F1
#
_entry.id   AF-A0A965ER19-F1
#
_cell.length_a   1.000
_cell.length_b   1.000
_cell.length_c   1.000
_cell.angle_alpha   90.00
_cell.angle_beta   90.00
_cell.angle_gamma   90.00
#
_symmetry.space_group_name_H-M   'P 1'
#
loop_
_entity.id
_entity.type
_entity.pdbx_description
1 polymer ?
#
loop_
_entity_poly.entity_id
_entity_poly.type
_entity_poly.pdbx_seq_one_letter_code
_entity_poly.pdbx_strand_id
1 'polypeptide(L)'
;LALNFSSTTELGGSFSNLTNLSSEGDVTLNGTITTLGSQTYNGTAALNGDTSLSGTSLSLASGVAGNAKSLALNFSSTTELGGSFSNLTNLSSEGDVTLNGTITTLGSQTYNGTAALNGDTSLAGTSLSLASGVAGNAKSLALNFSSTTELDGSFSNLANLSSEGDVTLNGTITTLGSQTYNGTAALSGDTSLAGTSLSLASGVAGNAKSLALNFSSTTELDGSFSNLTNLLSEGDVTLNGTITTLGSQTFNGTAVLKGDTSLVGTTLSLANGVAGENNSLTLNFTGGAATLDGGFANIATLTALSDVKIAANISTNLDQNYAAGVTLTGNVTLSGNAGSFSGGVTGGGNDLTLNFTGLSAVSASMAGVNDLTVTGPAALSGIINTTGFQNYAAAADLVGTTTILAGDNVSFGGTLDGNQTLAVNTSGTTSFAGVVGGSTPLASLSTDVGGTVLLGANVTTTGSQSYGDAVQLIGNTTLTGSTLNLGNGLEGAGKSLALNFAGTTALDGSLANLTDLSSDGAVTLNGTIDTSGNQTYRSSATLLGDTSLSGNTLSLASGVNGAGNSLSLNFTNTTALDGSFSNLDDLSSVGAVTLNGSITTT
;
A
#
# COMPACT_ATOMS: atom_id res chain seq x y z
N LEU A 1 71.31 -24.22 13.35
CA LEU A 1 71.35 -25.64 12.98
C LEU A 1 70.89 -25.76 11.54
N ALA A 2 71.74 -26.25 10.65
CA ALA A 2 71.38 -26.51 9.25
C ALA A 2 71.46 -28.02 9.01
N LEU A 3 70.37 -28.60 8.52
CA LEU A 3 70.19 -30.03 8.29
C LEU A 3 70.08 -30.25 6.78
N ASN A 4 70.97 -31.07 6.24
CA ASN A 4 70.97 -31.41 4.81
C ASN A 4 71.21 -32.90 4.68
N PHE A 5 70.15 -33.67 4.93
CA PHE A 5 70.15 -35.13 4.85
C PHE A 5 69.19 -35.56 3.74
N SER A 6 69.55 -36.62 3.02
CA SER A 6 68.68 -37.23 2.00
C SER A 6 67.58 -38.12 2.61
N SER A 7 67.77 -38.59 3.84
CA SER A 7 66.76 -39.30 4.62
C SER A 7 65.93 -38.34 5.46
N THR A 8 64.67 -38.69 5.70
CA THR A 8 63.80 -37.93 6.61
C THR A 8 64.46 -37.76 7.98
N THR A 9 64.55 -36.52 8.45
CA THR A 9 65.14 -36.19 9.75
C THR A 9 64.07 -36.10 10.82
N GLU A 10 64.19 -36.87 11.89
CA GLU A 10 63.28 -36.77 13.03
C GLU A 10 63.72 -35.67 14.00
N LEU A 11 62.86 -34.67 14.17
CA LEU A 11 62.99 -33.56 15.11
C LEU A 11 61.91 -33.72 16.18
N GLY A 12 62.18 -34.58 17.17
CA GLY A 12 61.29 -34.84 18.30
C GLY A 12 61.82 -34.30 19.63
N GLY A 13 60.96 -33.72 20.45
CA GLY A 13 61.26 -33.29 21.83
C GLY A 13 61.13 -31.78 22.05
N SER A 14 61.80 -31.25 23.07
CA SER A 14 61.83 -29.80 23.36
C SER A 14 63.18 -29.20 22.94
N PHE A 15 63.22 -28.54 21.78
CA PHE A 15 64.39 -27.80 21.30
C PHE A 15 64.28 -26.33 21.72
N SER A 16 65.33 -25.80 22.35
CA SER A 16 65.43 -24.40 22.75
C SER A 16 66.86 -23.87 22.56
N ASN A 17 67.05 -22.56 22.59
CA ASN A 17 68.33 -21.86 22.44
C ASN A 17 69.02 -22.01 21.07
N LEU A 18 68.30 -22.41 20.02
CA LEU A 18 68.83 -22.35 18.64
C LEU A 18 68.67 -20.93 18.09
N THR A 19 69.70 -20.39 17.42
CA THR A 19 69.54 -19.13 16.67
C THR A 19 68.62 -19.33 15.46
N ASN A 20 69.03 -20.12 14.47
CA ASN A 20 68.20 -20.46 13.31
C ASN A 20 68.15 -21.99 13.14
N LEU A 21 67.08 -22.51 12.54
CA LEU A 21 66.92 -23.90 12.13
C LEU A 21 66.56 -23.96 10.64
N SER A 22 67.32 -24.71 9.85
CA SER A 22 66.96 -25.01 8.46
C SER A 22 67.08 -26.51 8.14
N SER A 23 66.17 -27.02 7.33
CA SER A 23 66.24 -28.37 6.75
C SER A 23 65.99 -28.33 5.25
N GLU A 24 66.92 -28.87 4.47
CA GLU A 24 66.76 -29.07 3.02
C GLU A 24 65.92 -30.33 2.70
N GLY A 25 66.09 -31.40 3.48
CA GLY A 25 65.34 -32.65 3.33
C GLY A 25 64.04 -32.69 4.15
N ASP A 26 63.24 -33.73 3.94
CA ASP A 26 62.01 -33.98 4.68
C ASP A 26 62.27 -34.10 6.20
N VAL A 27 61.30 -33.66 7.01
CA VAL A 27 61.38 -33.74 8.47
C VAL A 27 60.13 -34.36 9.07
N THR A 28 60.29 -35.13 10.15
CA THR A 28 59.20 -35.45 11.08
C THR A 28 59.31 -34.58 12.32
N LEU A 29 58.23 -33.92 12.71
CA LEU A 29 58.18 -32.98 13.82
C LEU A 29 57.36 -33.54 14.99
N ASN A 30 57.81 -33.30 16.21
CA ASN A 30 57.08 -33.61 17.44
C ASN A 30 57.55 -32.73 18.61
N GLY A 31 56.64 -32.27 19.46
CA GLY A 31 56.97 -31.51 20.67
C GLY A 31 57.12 -30.01 20.41
N THR A 32 58.04 -29.34 21.10
CA THR A 32 58.19 -27.89 21.04
C THR A 32 59.55 -27.51 20.46
N ILE A 33 59.56 -26.75 19.36
CA ILE A 33 60.77 -26.31 18.68
C ILE A 33 60.81 -24.78 18.69
N THR A 34 61.70 -24.23 19.52
CA THR A 34 61.87 -22.78 19.70
C THR A 34 63.24 -22.32 19.20
N THR A 35 63.23 -21.33 18.30
CA THR A 35 64.42 -20.61 17.82
C THR A 35 64.37 -19.14 18.26
N LEU A 36 65.54 -18.50 18.42
CA LEU A 36 65.67 -17.06 18.61
C LEU A 36 65.48 -16.28 17.30
N GLY A 37 65.69 -16.96 16.17
CA GLY A 37 65.60 -16.45 14.80
C GLY A 37 64.68 -17.34 13.95
N SER A 38 65.08 -17.65 12.72
CA SER A 38 64.22 -18.26 11.71
C SER A 38 64.15 -19.79 11.78
N GLN A 39 63.02 -20.34 11.32
CA GLN A 39 62.83 -21.75 10.98
C GLN A 39 62.51 -21.90 9.49
N THR A 40 63.22 -22.79 8.78
CA THR A 40 63.03 -23.00 7.33
C THR A 40 63.01 -24.49 7.03
N TYR A 41 61.90 -24.98 6.49
CA TYR A 41 61.73 -26.37 6.08
C TYR A 41 61.43 -26.40 4.58
N ASN A 42 62.44 -26.74 3.77
CA ASN A 42 62.30 -26.78 2.31
C ASN A 42 61.66 -28.10 1.85
N GLY A 43 62.01 -29.22 2.51
CA GLY A 43 61.35 -30.52 2.35
C GLY A 43 59.97 -30.58 3.03
N THR A 44 59.29 -31.71 2.88
CA THR A 44 57.98 -31.95 3.50
C THR A 44 58.10 -32.02 5.01
N ALA A 45 57.27 -31.28 5.75
CA ALA A 45 57.15 -31.40 7.19
C ALA A 45 55.98 -32.33 7.56
N ALA A 46 56.25 -33.46 8.21
CA ALA A 46 55.24 -34.39 8.69
C ALA A 46 55.16 -34.39 10.22
N LEU A 47 53.97 -34.42 10.81
CA LEU A 47 53.83 -34.48 12.27
C LEU A 47 53.84 -35.94 12.75
N ASN A 48 54.67 -36.24 13.75
CA ASN A 48 54.68 -37.52 14.49
C ASN A 48 54.04 -37.37 15.89
N GLY A 49 53.88 -36.13 16.36
CA GLY A 49 53.11 -35.76 17.55
C GLY A 49 52.63 -34.32 17.46
N ASP A 50 51.85 -33.86 18.44
CA ASP A 50 51.45 -32.46 18.51
C ASP A 50 52.69 -31.58 18.57
N THR A 51 52.74 -30.56 17.72
CA THR A 51 53.94 -29.78 17.45
C THR A 51 53.69 -28.29 17.66
N SER A 52 54.57 -27.63 18.40
CA SER A 52 54.60 -26.17 18.55
C SER A 52 55.91 -25.62 18.00
N LEU A 53 55.82 -24.68 17.08
CA LEU A 53 56.96 -23.99 16.47
C LEU A 53 56.95 -22.52 16.87
N SER A 54 58.10 -22.00 17.32
CA SER A 54 58.23 -20.58 17.64
C SER A 54 59.58 -19.96 17.28
N GLY A 55 59.58 -18.66 16.96
CA GLY A 55 60.77 -17.90 16.56
C GLY A 55 60.45 -16.57 15.89
N THR A 56 61.35 -16.06 15.05
CA THR A 56 61.13 -14.78 14.35
C THR A 56 60.39 -14.93 13.03
N SER A 57 60.70 -15.96 12.25
CA SER A 57 60.05 -16.25 10.96
C SER A 57 60.00 -17.75 10.70
N LEU A 58 58.99 -18.19 9.96
CA LEU A 58 58.78 -19.59 9.56
C LEU A 58 58.60 -19.67 8.05
N SER A 59 59.25 -20.66 7.43
CA SER A 59 58.96 -21.10 6.07
C SER A 59 58.66 -22.60 6.05
N LEU A 60 57.48 -22.94 5.55
CA LEU A 60 56.98 -24.31 5.33
C LEU A 60 56.67 -24.50 3.84
N ALA A 61 57.70 -24.34 2.98
CA ALA A 61 57.52 -24.21 1.54
C ALA A 61 56.77 -25.39 0.90
N SER A 62 56.97 -26.62 1.39
CA SER A 62 56.30 -27.82 0.89
C SER A 62 54.98 -28.16 1.61
N GLY A 63 54.52 -27.33 2.55
CA GLY A 63 53.34 -27.60 3.38
C GLY A 63 53.59 -28.53 4.56
N VAL A 64 52.50 -29.00 5.19
CA VAL A 64 52.54 -29.86 6.38
C VAL A 64 51.59 -31.06 6.23
N ALA A 65 52.13 -32.26 6.41
CA ALA A 65 51.37 -33.49 6.59
C ALA A 65 51.06 -33.69 8.08
N GLY A 66 49.83 -33.39 8.48
CA GLY A 66 49.42 -33.33 9.88
C GLY A 66 49.25 -34.67 10.59
N ASN A 67 49.02 -35.79 9.87
CA ASN A 67 48.85 -37.14 10.42
C ASN A 67 47.94 -37.22 11.68
N ALA A 68 46.84 -36.45 11.68
CA ALA A 68 45.91 -36.27 12.80
C ALA A 68 46.58 -35.75 14.09
N LYS A 69 47.51 -34.80 13.94
CA LYS A 69 48.18 -34.06 15.02
C LYS A 69 47.96 -32.56 14.89
N SER A 70 48.16 -31.83 15.97
CA SER A 70 47.99 -30.38 16.04
C SER A 70 49.29 -29.64 15.73
N LEU A 71 49.18 -28.50 15.07
CA LEU A 71 50.27 -27.56 14.81
C LEU A 71 49.96 -26.21 15.44
N ALA A 72 50.82 -25.74 16.34
CA ALA A 72 50.74 -24.40 16.94
C ALA A 72 51.94 -23.55 16.50
N LEU A 73 51.67 -22.34 16.00
CA LEU A 73 52.66 -21.42 15.45
C LEU A 73 52.72 -20.15 16.30
N ASN A 74 53.91 -19.73 16.70
CA ASN A 74 54.13 -18.47 17.41
C ASN A 74 55.37 -17.77 16.86
N PHE A 75 55.16 -16.93 15.85
CA PHE A 75 56.22 -16.19 15.16
C PHE A 75 55.93 -14.70 15.15
N SER A 76 56.96 -13.88 15.36
CA SER A 76 56.81 -12.43 15.38
C SER A 76 56.67 -11.79 14.00
N SER A 77 57.18 -12.44 12.96
CA SER A 77 56.95 -12.04 11.56
C SER A 77 55.76 -12.79 11.00
N THR A 78 55.11 -12.20 9.99
CA THR A 78 54.02 -12.84 9.26
C THR A 78 54.43 -14.21 8.72
N THR A 79 53.66 -15.23 9.04
CA THR A 79 53.90 -16.62 8.61
C THR A 79 53.11 -16.92 7.35
N GLU A 80 53.79 -17.38 6.29
CA GLU A 80 53.13 -17.76 5.04
C GLU A 80 52.59 -19.19 5.12
N LEU A 81 51.26 -19.32 4.99
CA LEU A 81 50.52 -20.58 4.95
C LEU A 81 49.97 -20.78 3.53
N GLY A 82 50.86 -21.01 2.56
CA GLY A 82 50.51 -21.23 1.15
C GLY A 82 50.83 -22.63 0.59
N GLY A 83 51.43 -23.52 1.40
CA GLY A 83 51.70 -24.92 1.03
C GLY A 83 50.49 -25.85 1.24
N SER A 84 50.62 -27.14 0.92
CA SER A 84 49.55 -28.11 1.18
C SER A 84 49.49 -28.47 2.67
N PHE A 85 48.41 -28.10 3.36
CA PHE A 85 48.13 -28.50 4.74
C PHE A 85 47.07 -29.60 4.72
N SER A 86 47.42 -30.81 5.16
CA SER A 86 46.52 -31.96 5.11
C SER A 86 46.50 -32.72 6.43
N ASN A 87 45.35 -33.29 6.80
CA ASN A 87 45.20 -34.16 7.97
C ASN A 87 45.68 -33.55 9.30
N LEU A 88 45.65 -32.23 9.46
CA LEU A 88 45.90 -31.59 10.77
C LEU A 88 44.69 -31.79 11.67
N THR A 89 44.89 -32.06 12.96
CA THR A 89 43.81 -32.01 13.95
C THR A 89 43.43 -30.56 14.20
N ASN A 90 44.34 -29.76 14.76
CA ASN A 90 44.13 -28.32 14.95
C ASN A 90 45.28 -27.52 14.34
N LEU A 91 44.99 -26.33 13.84
CA LEU A 91 45.99 -25.35 13.42
C LEU A 91 45.78 -24.07 14.22
N SER A 92 46.81 -23.58 14.91
CA SER A 92 46.78 -22.27 15.55
C SER A 92 47.98 -21.40 15.18
N SER A 93 47.74 -20.09 15.05
CA SER A 93 48.78 -19.08 14.92
C SER A 93 48.54 -17.92 15.88
N GLU A 94 49.55 -17.60 16.68
CA GLU A 94 49.55 -16.42 17.55
C GLU A 94 49.86 -15.14 16.78
N GLY A 95 50.82 -15.20 15.85
CA GLY A 95 51.22 -14.07 15.00
C GLY A 95 50.41 -13.99 13.70
N ASP A 96 50.66 -12.93 12.94
CA ASP A 96 50.04 -12.69 11.63
C ASP A 96 50.34 -13.83 10.64
N VAL A 97 49.39 -14.09 9.74
CA VAL A 97 49.55 -15.09 8.68
C VAL A 97 49.17 -14.54 7.31
N THR A 98 49.84 -15.03 6.27
CA THR A 98 49.30 -14.94 4.90
C THR A 98 48.72 -16.28 4.50
N LEU A 99 47.50 -16.27 3.95
CA LEU A 99 46.76 -17.46 3.53
C LEU A 99 46.68 -17.52 2.01
N ASN A 100 46.80 -18.74 1.47
CA ASN A 100 46.62 -18.99 0.04
C ASN A 100 46.15 -20.43 -0.18
N GLY A 101 45.20 -20.64 -1.10
CA GLY A 101 44.71 -21.96 -1.46
C GLY A 101 43.82 -22.59 -0.38
N THR A 102 43.85 -23.92 -0.27
CA THR A 102 42.96 -24.66 0.63
C THR A 102 43.70 -25.11 1.89
N ILE A 103 43.16 -24.78 3.07
CA ILE A 103 43.65 -25.23 4.37
C ILE A 103 42.53 -26.00 5.07
N THR A 104 42.74 -27.31 5.23
CA THR A 104 41.76 -28.21 5.86
C THR A 104 42.30 -28.80 7.16
N THR A 105 41.52 -28.69 8.23
CA THR A 105 41.75 -29.37 9.51
C THR A 105 40.61 -30.35 9.81
N LEU A 106 40.87 -31.37 10.64
CA LEU A 106 39.84 -32.25 11.19
C LEU A 106 39.09 -31.56 12.34
N GLY A 107 39.82 -30.78 13.14
CA GLY A 107 39.36 -29.97 14.27
C GLY A 107 39.40 -28.48 13.94
N SER A 108 39.92 -27.66 14.84
CA SER A 108 39.81 -26.19 14.79
C SER A 108 40.92 -25.48 14.02
N GLN A 109 40.60 -24.30 13.51
CA GLN A 109 41.56 -23.30 13.04
C GLN A 109 41.46 -22.05 13.91
N THR A 110 42.59 -21.55 14.41
CA THR A 110 42.64 -20.36 15.27
C THR A 110 43.73 -19.40 14.81
N TYR A 111 43.35 -18.20 14.39
CA TYR A 111 44.26 -17.14 13.98
C TYR A 111 44.07 -15.94 14.91
N ASN A 112 45.02 -15.75 15.83
CA ASN A 112 44.96 -14.67 16.82
C ASN A 112 45.50 -13.36 16.23
N GLY A 113 46.54 -13.43 15.39
CA GLY A 113 47.02 -12.31 14.57
C GLY A 113 46.15 -12.07 13.33
N THR A 114 46.49 -11.05 12.54
CA THR A 114 45.76 -10.73 11.31
C THR A 114 45.97 -11.82 10.26
N ALA A 115 44.87 -12.29 9.65
CA ALA A 115 44.91 -13.19 8.51
C ALA A 115 44.80 -12.39 7.19
N ALA A 116 45.88 -12.33 6.42
CA ALA A 116 45.91 -11.65 5.12
C ALA A 116 45.82 -12.66 3.96
N LEU A 117 45.01 -12.38 2.94
CA LEU A 117 44.92 -13.25 1.77
C LEU A 117 45.99 -12.87 0.73
N ASN A 118 46.81 -13.83 0.31
CA ASN A 118 47.75 -13.70 -0.80
C ASN A 118 47.19 -14.30 -2.11
N GLY A 119 46.25 -15.23 -1.97
CA GLY A 119 45.43 -15.78 -3.05
C GLY A 119 44.02 -16.11 -2.57
N ASP A 120 43.16 -16.56 -3.48
CA ASP A 120 41.84 -17.06 -3.09
C ASP A 120 42.03 -18.23 -2.11
N THR A 121 41.31 -18.17 -0.99
CA THR A 121 41.54 -19.04 0.16
C THR A 121 40.27 -19.77 0.56
N SER A 122 40.38 -21.08 0.80
CA SER A 122 39.32 -21.91 1.34
C SER A 122 39.76 -22.53 2.67
N LEU A 123 39.00 -22.27 3.74
CA LEU A 123 39.25 -22.78 5.07
C LEU A 123 38.17 -23.79 5.44
N ALA A 124 38.58 -24.96 5.92
CA ALA A 124 37.64 -26.01 6.33
C ALA A 124 38.05 -26.71 7.62
N GLY A 125 37.07 -27.11 8.43
CA GLY A 125 37.29 -27.87 9.66
C GLY A 125 36.07 -27.94 10.57
N THR A 126 36.29 -28.13 11.87
CA THR A 126 35.21 -28.16 12.87
C THR A 126 34.84 -26.75 13.33
N SER A 127 35.81 -25.90 13.69
CA SER A 127 35.56 -24.51 14.11
C SER A 127 36.64 -23.56 13.61
N LEU A 128 36.29 -22.28 13.46
CA LEU A 128 37.19 -21.22 13.02
C LEU A 128 37.15 -20.05 14.02
N SER A 129 38.32 -19.49 14.32
CA SER A 129 38.47 -18.21 15.02
C SER A 129 39.44 -17.31 14.24
N LEU A 130 38.98 -16.10 13.91
CA LEU A 130 39.70 -15.05 13.19
C LEU A 130 39.76 -13.78 14.06
N ALA A 131 40.45 -13.86 15.20
CA ALA A 131 40.31 -12.88 16.29
C ALA A 131 40.70 -11.44 15.92
N SER A 132 41.65 -11.28 14.99
CA SER A 132 42.09 -9.96 14.50
C SER A 132 41.56 -9.63 13.09
N GLY A 133 40.53 -10.34 12.62
CA GLY A 133 39.90 -10.11 11.32
C GLY A 133 40.69 -10.63 10.12
N VAL A 134 40.23 -10.27 8.92
CA VAL A 134 40.81 -10.70 7.64
C VAL A 134 41.11 -9.51 6.73
N ALA A 135 42.35 -9.43 6.26
CA ALA A 135 42.76 -8.52 5.19
C ALA A 135 42.63 -9.24 3.83
N GLY A 136 41.53 -8.98 3.13
CA GLY A 136 41.14 -9.70 1.93
C GLY A 136 41.99 -9.43 0.69
N ASN A 137 42.66 -8.28 0.58
CA ASN A 137 43.54 -7.91 -0.56
C ASN A 137 42.93 -8.19 -1.95
N ALA A 138 41.63 -7.96 -2.11
CA ALA A 138 40.83 -8.28 -3.29
C ALA A 138 40.86 -9.76 -3.69
N LYS A 139 40.93 -10.66 -2.71
CA LYS A 139 40.83 -12.13 -2.85
C LYS A 139 39.57 -12.66 -2.19
N SER A 140 39.17 -13.86 -2.59
CA SER A 140 37.97 -14.52 -2.09
C SER A 140 38.29 -15.39 -0.87
N LEU A 141 37.36 -15.42 0.09
CA LEU A 141 37.40 -16.31 1.25
C LEU A 141 36.18 -17.24 1.23
N ALA A 142 36.44 -18.54 1.20
CA ALA A 142 35.42 -19.58 1.35
C ALA A 142 35.58 -20.30 2.70
N LEU A 143 34.49 -20.47 3.43
CA LEU A 143 34.44 -21.05 4.76
C LEU A 143 33.57 -22.31 4.74
N ASN A 144 34.10 -23.43 5.24
CA ASN A 144 33.37 -24.69 5.37
C ASN A 144 33.64 -25.31 6.74
N PHE A 145 32.88 -24.86 7.75
CA PHE A 145 33.00 -25.31 9.12
C PHE A 145 31.69 -25.89 9.63
N SER A 146 31.77 -26.97 10.40
CA SER A 146 30.58 -27.63 10.96
C SER A 146 30.02 -26.94 12.20
N SER A 147 30.84 -26.18 12.92
CA SER A 147 30.40 -25.28 13.99
C SER A 147 30.13 -23.89 13.43
N THR A 148 29.25 -23.15 14.11
CA THR A 148 28.95 -21.76 13.76
C THR A 148 30.21 -20.90 13.76
N THR A 149 30.45 -20.18 12.66
CA THR A 149 31.60 -19.29 12.50
C THR A 149 31.23 -17.85 12.84
N GLU A 150 31.99 -17.20 13.72
CA GLU A 150 31.75 -15.80 14.08
C GLU A 150 32.39 -14.84 13.07
N LEU A 151 31.58 -13.90 12.55
CA LEU A 151 31.98 -12.86 11.62
C LEU A 151 31.53 -11.50 12.18
N ASP A 152 32.49 -10.66 12.63
CA ASP A 152 32.20 -9.45 13.43
C ASP A 152 32.54 -8.11 12.75
N GLY A 153 32.64 -8.10 11.40
CA GLY A 153 32.89 -6.90 10.62
C GLY A 153 34.36 -6.49 10.51
N SER A 154 35.28 -7.24 11.12
CA SER A 154 36.74 -7.03 10.98
C SER A 154 37.31 -7.49 9.62
N PHE A 155 36.49 -7.54 8.57
CA PHE A 155 36.84 -7.98 7.23
C PHE A 155 37.02 -6.78 6.31
N SER A 156 38.16 -6.69 5.64
CA SER A 156 38.46 -5.58 4.72
C SER A 156 38.87 -6.08 3.35
N ASN A 157 38.48 -5.37 2.29
CA ASN A 157 38.91 -5.62 0.91
C ASN A 157 38.75 -7.09 0.43
N LEU A 158 37.73 -7.82 0.89
CA LEU A 158 37.43 -9.15 0.32
C LEU A 158 36.82 -8.99 -1.07
N ALA A 159 37.24 -9.82 -2.02
CA ALA A 159 36.55 -9.94 -3.31
C ALA A 159 35.19 -10.59 -3.10
N ASN A 160 35.15 -11.82 -2.59
CA ASN A 160 33.92 -12.53 -2.27
C ASN A 160 34.05 -13.21 -0.90
N LEU A 161 32.92 -13.37 -0.21
CA LEU A 161 32.83 -14.14 1.02
C LEU A 161 31.77 -15.22 0.86
N SER A 162 32.11 -16.47 1.15
CA SER A 162 31.14 -17.56 1.22
C SER A 162 31.29 -18.38 2.49
N SER A 163 30.15 -18.83 3.04
CA SER A 163 30.09 -19.80 4.13
C SER A 163 29.12 -20.92 3.80
N GLU A 164 29.60 -22.17 3.88
CA GLU A 164 28.77 -23.36 3.78
C GLU A 164 28.03 -23.66 5.10
N GLY A 165 28.71 -23.46 6.23
CA GLY A 165 28.14 -23.64 7.57
C GLY A 165 27.44 -22.40 8.12
N ASP A 166 26.83 -22.55 9.29
CA ASP A 166 26.18 -21.45 10.01
C ASP A 166 27.18 -20.36 10.40
N VAL A 167 26.70 -19.12 10.47
CA VAL A 167 27.51 -17.97 10.89
C VAL A 167 26.78 -17.12 11.92
N THR A 168 27.53 -16.48 12.82
CA THR A 168 27.04 -15.31 13.55
C THR A 168 27.58 -14.03 12.92
N LEU A 169 26.71 -13.06 12.68
CA LEU A 169 27.04 -11.79 12.05
C LEU A 169 26.91 -10.64 13.05
N ASN A 170 27.87 -9.73 13.02
CA ASN A 170 27.87 -8.48 13.78
C ASN A 170 28.60 -7.38 13.00
N GLY A 171 28.17 -6.13 13.18
CA GLY A 171 28.81 -4.97 12.59
C GLY A 171 28.66 -4.89 11.07
N THR A 172 29.61 -4.23 10.41
CA THR A 172 29.58 -4.02 8.96
C THR A 172 30.49 -5.02 8.25
N ILE A 173 29.92 -5.83 7.36
CA ILE A 173 30.67 -6.78 6.52
C ILE A 173 30.55 -6.33 5.07
N THR A 174 31.67 -5.89 4.49
CA THR A 174 31.73 -5.37 3.11
C THR A 174 32.61 -6.24 2.22
N THR A 175 32.10 -6.61 1.05
CA THR A 175 32.87 -7.24 -0.03
C THR A 175 32.83 -6.37 -1.29
N LEU A 176 33.81 -6.53 -2.18
CA LEU A 176 33.80 -5.88 -3.50
C LEU A 176 32.80 -6.58 -4.44
N GLY A 177 32.71 -7.90 -4.33
CA GLY A 177 31.86 -8.81 -5.10
C GLY A 177 30.71 -9.36 -4.26
N SER A 178 30.55 -10.69 -4.22
CA SER A 178 29.38 -11.34 -3.61
C SER A 178 29.56 -11.69 -2.14
N GLN A 179 28.43 -11.86 -1.46
CA GLN A 179 28.33 -12.56 -0.19
C GLN A 179 27.36 -13.74 -0.32
N THR A 180 27.76 -14.93 0.14
CA THR A 180 26.95 -16.14 0.05
C THR A 180 26.94 -16.88 1.38
N TYR A 181 25.77 -17.03 1.98
CA TYR A 181 25.58 -17.77 3.23
C TYR A 181 24.62 -18.93 2.95
N ASN A 182 25.16 -20.14 2.86
CA ASN A 182 24.38 -21.34 2.61
C ASN A 182 23.79 -21.90 3.92
N GLY A 183 24.53 -21.81 5.02
CA GLY A 183 24.04 -22.05 6.37
C GLY A 183 23.22 -20.88 6.93
N THR A 184 22.70 -21.06 8.15
CA THR A 184 21.90 -20.03 8.84
C THR A 184 22.78 -18.83 9.19
N ALA A 185 22.33 -17.62 8.84
CA ALA A 185 22.96 -16.38 9.28
C ALA A 185 22.27 -15.86 10.55
N ALA A 186 22.91 -15.98 11.72
CA ALA A 186 22.36 -15.48 12.97
C ALA A 186 22.96 -14.12 13.34
N LEU A 187 22.14 -13.14 13.72
CA LEU A 187 22.66 -11.83 14.15
C LEU A 187 23.04 -11.88 15.63
N SER A 188 24.30 -11.57 15.97
CA SER A 188 24.74 -11.36 17.35
C SER A 188 24.76 -9.87 17.73
N GLY A 189 24.80 -8.98 16.73
CA GLY A 189 24.59 -7.54 16.85
C GLY A 189 23.87 -6.98 15.63
N ASP A 190 23.59 -5.66 15.65
CA ASP A 190 23.08 -4.99 14.45
C ASP A 190 24.10 -5.12 13.32
N THR A 191 23.62 -5.57 12.16
CA THR A 191 24.49 -6.02 11.06
C THR A 191 24.18 -5.24 9.78
N SER A 192 25.23 -4.80 9.10
CA SER A 192 25.16 -4.22 7.76
C SER A 192 25.98 -5.05 6.78
N LEU A 193 25.34 -5.55 5.72
CA LEU A 193 25.98 -6.31 4.66
C LEU A 193 26.03 -5.45 3.40
N ALA A 194 27.21 -5.37 2.76
CA ALA A 194 27.40 -4.60 1.55
C ALA A 194 28.27 -5.32 0.50
N GLY A 195 27.95 -5.10 -0.78
CA GLY A 195 28.72 -5.64 -1.90
C GLY A 195 27.98 -5.57 -3.24
N THR A 196 28.35 -6.44 -4.17
CA THR A 196 27.70 -6.55 -5.48
C THR A 196 26.41 -7.36 -5.41
N SER A 197 26.43 -8.56 -4.81
CA SER A 197 25.27 -9.45 -4.68
C SER A 197 25.25 -10.20 -3.34
N LEU A 198 24.06 -10.61 -2.90
CA LEU A 198 23.82 -11.35 -1.66
C LEU A 198 23.01 -12.61 -1.91
N SER A 199 23.37 -13.70 -1.24
CA SER A 199 22.56 -14.91 -1.12
C SER A 199 22.49 -15.36 0.34
N LEU A 200 21.27 -15.59 0.84
CA LEU A 200 20.94 -16.01 2.21
C LEU A 200 20.09 -17.30 2.14
N ALA A 201 20.69 -18.42 1.74
CA ALA A 201 19.93 -19.60 1.31
C ALA A 201 19.11 -20.27 2.43
N SER A 202 19.60 -20.22 3.68
CA SER A 202 18.90 -20.77 4.86
C SER A 202 18.23 -19.69 5.72
N GLY A 203 18.11 -18.45 5.20
CA GLY A 203 17.48 -17.34 5.91
C GLY A 203 18.35 -16.69 7.00
N VAL A 204 17.72 -15.78 7.76
CA VAL A 204 18.38 -15.02 8.85
C VAL A 204 17.65 -15.20 10.18
N ALA A 205 18.40 -15.60 11.21
CA ALA A 205 17.96 -15.55 12.60
C ALA A 205 18.29 -14.17 13.19
N GLY A 206 17.31 -13.27 13.19
CA GLY A 206 17.47 -11.86 13.54
C GLY A 206 17.76 -11.59 15.03
N ASN A 207 17.39 -12.48 15.95
CA ASN A 207 17.68 -12.38 17.40
C ASN A 207 17.41 -10.98 18.02
N ALA A 208 16.33 -10.32 17.58
CA ALA A 208 15.97 -8.95 17.94
C ALA A 208 17.05 -7.91 17.59
N LYS A 209 17.78 -8.11 16.49
CA LYS A 209 18.74 -7.17 15.89
C LYS A 209 18.26 -6.65 14.54
N SER A 210 18.89 -5.59 14.07
CA SER A 210 18.59 -4.97 12.77
C SER A 210 19.52 -5.50 11.68
N LEU A 211 18.99 -5.59 10.46
CA LEU A 211 19.74 -5.96 9.26
C LEU A 211 19.61 -4.85 8.22
N ALA A 212 20.75 -4.32 7.77
CA ALA A 212 20.84 -3.37 6.67
C ALA A 212 21.56 -4.01 5.48
N LEU A 213 20.96 -3.88 4.29
CA LEU A 213 21.45 -4.48 3.05
C LEU A 213 21.79 -3.37 2.05
N ASN A 214 23.03 -3.34 1.59
CA ASN A 214 23.51 -2.38 0.60
C ASN A 214 24.20 -3.12 -0.56
N PHE A 215 23.40 -3.63 -1.48
CA PHE A 215 23.88 -4.38 -2.63
C PHE A 215 23.46 -3.71 -3.93
N SER A 216 24.37 -3.67 -4.90
CA SER A 216 24.11 -3.05 -6.21
C SER A 216 23.24 -3.93 -7.12
N SER A 217 23.24 -5.24 -6.90
CA SER A 217 22.32 -6.18 -7.58
C SER A 217 21.06 -6.35 -6.73
N THR A 218 19.95 -6.67 -7.41
CA THR A 218 18.69 -6.97 -6.75
C THR A 218 18.85 -8.10 -5.74
N THR A 219 18.43 -7.86 -4.50
CA THR A 219 18.52 -8.85 -3.41
C THR A 219 17.21 -9.64 -3.28
N GLU A 220 17.30 -10.96 -3.22
CA GLU A 220 16.13 -11.82 -3.05
C GLU A 220 15.79 -12.01 -1.57
N LEU A 221 14.53 -11.73 -1.22
CA LEU A 221 13.98 -11.83 0.13
C LEU A 221 12.70 -12.69 0.07
N ASP A 222 12.75 -13.90 0.61
CA ASP A 222 11.65 -14.89 0.52
C ASP A 222 10.89 -15.12 1.85
N GLY A 223 11.11 -14.24 2.83
CA GLY A 223 10.45 -14.33 4.13
C GLY A 223 11.10 -15.30 5.10
N SER A 224 12.25 -15.90 4.76
CA SER A 224 13.06 -16.73 5.67
C SER A 224 13.79 -15.90 6.74
N PHE A 225 13.08 -15.01 7.43
CA PHE A 225 13.60 -14.20 8.53
C PHE A 225 12.83 -14.51 9.80
N SER A 226 13.54 -14.61 10.93
CA SER A 226 12.92 -14.77 12.25
C SER A 226 13.41 -13.71 13.22
N ASN A 227 12.52 -13.13 14.02
CA ASN A 227 12.85 -12.18 15.09
C ASN A 227 13.75 -11.01 14.66
N LEU A 228 13.63 -10.51 13.43
CA LEU A 228 14.39 -9.32 13.01
C LEU A 228 13.73 -8.05 13.56
N THR A 229 14.50 -7.13 14.14
CA THR A 229 13.97 -5.86 14.64
C THR A 229 13.64 -4.93 13.48
N ASN A 230 14.62 -4.56 12.66
CA ASN A 230 14.41 -3.73 11.49
C ASN A 230 15.06 -4.36 10.26
N LEU A 231 14.40 -4.21 9.11
CA LEU A 231 14.97 -4.53 7.80
C LEU A 231 15.11 -3.25 6.98
N LEU A 232 16.33 -2.97 6.52
CA LEU A 232 16.63 -1.89 5.59
C LEU A 232 17.28 -2.48 4.34
N SER A 233 16.75 -2.14 3.16
CA SER A 233 17.44 -2.35 1.88
C SER A 233 17.65 -1.03 1.18
N GLU A 234 18.91 -0.71 0.90
CA GLU A 234 19.30 0.44 0.07
C GLU A 234 19.10 0.15 -1.43
N GLY A 235 19.38 -1.08 -1.85
CA GLY A 235 19.23 -1.53 -3.23
C GLY A 235 17.87 -2.13 -3.53
N ASP A 236 17.66 -2.49 -4.80
CA ASP A 236 16.44 -3.17 -5.27
C ASP A 236 16.28 -4.54 -4.60
N VAL A 237 15.02 -4.96 -4.43
CA VAL A 237 14.68 -6.25 -3.83
C VAL A 237 13.64 -7.00 -4.65
N THR A 238 13.72 -8.33 -4.64
CA THR A 238 12.58 -9.17 -4.96
C THR A 238 11.97 -9.74 -3.69
N LEU A 239 10.65 -9.67 -3.58
CA LEU A 239 9.89 -10.11 -2.42
C LEU A 239 9.05 -11.34 -2.75
N ASN A 240 8.98 -12.27 -1.80
CA ASN A 240 8.11 -13.43 -1.87
C ASN A 240 7.70 -13.85 -0.45
N GLY A 241 6.52 -14.42 -0.30
CA GLY A 241 6.05 -14.97 0.97
C GLY A 241 5.80 -13.90 2.04
N THR A 242 5.88 -14.30 3.31
CA THR A 242 5.62 -13.38 4.44
C THR A 242 6.92 -12.88 5.03
N ILE A 243 7.15 -11.58 5.00
CA ILE A 243 8.31 -10.91 5.60
C ILE A 243 7.86 -10.24 6.90
N THR A 244 8.34 -10.75 8.04
CA THR A 244 7.96 -10.27 9.37
C THR A 244 9.14 -9.61 10.08
N THR A 245 8.92 -8.41 10.60
CA THR A 245 9.83 -7.69 11.51
C THR A 245 9.11 -7.32 12.80
N LEU A 246 9.85 -7.22 13.90
CA LEU A 246 9.33 -6.69 15.18
C LEU A 246 9.15 -5.17 15.13
N GLY A 247 9.93 -4.50 14.27
CA GLY A 247 9.95 -3.07 14.03
C GLY A 247 9.71 -2.77 12.55
N SER A 248 10.53 -1.89 11.99
CA SER A 248 10.32 -1.30 10.66
C SER A 248 10.80 -2.15 9.49
N GLN A 249 10.18 -1.94 8.33
CA GLN A 249 10.68 -2.37 7.02
C GLN A 249 10.86 -1.14 6.13
N THR A 250 12.06 -0.96 5.60
CA THR A 250 12.40 0.17 4.72
C THR A 250 13.06 -0.36 3.45
N PHE A 251 12.42 -0.11 2.31
CA PHE A 251 12.93 -0.43 0.99
C PHE A 251 13.15 0.87 0.22
N ASN A 252 14.41 1.29 0.15
CA ASN A 252 14.81 2.49 -0.58
C ASN A 252 14.94 2.20 -2.08
N GLY A 253 15.29 0.98 -2.48
CA GLY A 253 15.23 0.53 -3.88
C GLY A 253 13.83 0.17 -4.35
N THR A 254 13.72 -0.24 -5.61
CA THR A 254 12.48 -0.78 -6.18
C THR A 254 12.19 -2.16 -5.58
N ALA A 255 10.95 -2.41 -5.19
CA ALA A 255 10.50 -3.75 -4.78
C ALA A 255 9.76 -4.45 -5.93
N VAL A 256 10.12 -5.70 -6.21
CA VAL A 256 9.48 -6.55 -7.23
C VAL A 256 8.88 -7.79 -6.57
N LEU A 257 7.60 -8.09 -6.79
CA LEU A 257 7.00 -9.30 -6.22
C LEU A 257 7.29 -10.50 -7.14
N LYS A 258 7.96 -11.54 -6.63
CA LYS A 258 8.12 -12.84 -7.31
C LYS A 258 7.00 -13.83 -7.00
N GLY A 259 6.24 -13.55 -5.96
CA GLY A 259 5.09 -14.32 -5.51
C GLY A 259 4.21 -13.46 -4.61
N ASP A 260 3.05 -13.99 -4.21
CA ASP A 260 2.19 -13.31 -3.24
C ASP A 260 2.98 -12.97 -1.97
N THR A 261 2.93 -11.71 -1.59
CA THR A 261 3.79 -11.15 -0.54
C THR A 261 2.97 -10.52 0.56
N SER A 262 3.33 -10.79 1.81
CA SER A 262 2.78 -10.13 3.00
C SER A 262 3.89 -9.47 3.80
N LEU A 263 3.77 -8.17 4.03
CA LEU A 263 4.73 -7.40 4.82
C LEU A 263 4.12 -7.07 6.19
N VAL A 264 4.80 -7.47 7.26
CA VAL A 264 4.31 -7.37 8.64
C VAL A 264 5.34 -6.71 9.55
N GLY A 265 4.93 -5.67 10.28
CA GLY A 265 5.81 -4.98 11.23
C GLY A 265 5.16 -3.79 11.95
N THR A 266 5.96 -2.78 12.29
CA THR A 266 5.46 -1.53 12.91
C THR A 266 5.29 -0.40 11.90
N THR A 267 6.25 -0.19 11.00
CA THR A 267 6.19 0.85 9.97
C THR A 267 6.76 0.31 8.66
N LEU A 268 6.23 0.82 7.54
CA LEU A 268 6.68 0.47 6.20
C LEU A 268 6.99 1.72 5.39
N SER A 269 8.11 1.68 4.66
CA SER A 269 8.44 2.62 3.59
C SER A 269 8.77 1.85 2.30
N LEU A 270 8.03 2.16 1.23
CA LEU A 270 8.25 1.66 -0.13
C LEU A 270 8.55 2.87 -1.05
N ALA A 271 9.72 3.47 -0.86
CA ALA A 271 10.02 4.80 -1.41
C ALA A 271 9.95 4.85 -2.94
N ASN A 272 10.41 3.80 -3.62
CA ASN A 272 10.40 3.70 -5.09
C ASN A 272 9.25 2.82 -5.63
N GLY A 273 8.29 2.48 -4.79
CA GLY A 273 7.09 1.76 -5.20
C GLY A 273 7.29 0.26 -5.38
N VAL A 274 6.31 -0.38 -6.03
CA VAL A 274 6.25 -1.85 -6.17
C VAL A 274 5.84 -2.25 -7.58
N ALA A 275 6.65 -3.10 -8.22
CA ALA A 275 6.28 -3.84 -9.41
C ALA A 275 5.70 -5.20 -8.99
N GLY A 276 4.41 -5.42 -9.25
CA GLY A 276 3.69 -6.57 -8.73
C GLY A 276 3.86 -7.86 -9.52
N GLU A 277 4.24 -7.81 -10.81
CA GLU A 277 4.32 -9.00 -11.69
C GLU A 277 3.08 -9.92 -11.59
N ASN A 278 1.91 -9.32 -11.44
CA ASN A 278 0.62 -9.97 -11.20
C ASN A 278 0.54 -10.83 -9.92
N ASN A 279 1.31 -10.49 -8.89
CA ASN A 279 1.21 -11.07 -7.55
C ASN A 279 0.52 -10.11 -6.59
N SER A 280 -0.04 -10.66 -5.51
CA SER A 280 -0.77 -9.90 -4.49
C SER A 280 0.18 -9.34 -3.42
N LEU A 281 -0.18 -8.17 -2.88
CA LEU A 281 0.54 -7.52 -1.79
C LEU A 281 -0.40 -7.30 -0.60
N THR A 282 -0.02 -7.80 0.57
CA THR A 282 -0.70 -7.54 1.84
C THR A 282 0.19 -6.71 2.76
N LEU A 283 -0.37 -5.64 3.34
CA LEU A 283 0.31 -4.74 4.26
C LEU A 283 -0.35 -4.83 5.65
N ASN A 284 0.43 -5.14 6.69
CA ASN A 284 -0.06 -5.25 8.06
C ASN A 284 0.93 -4.61 9.06
N PHE A 285 0.73 -3.34 9.36
CA PHE A 285 1.62 -2.54 10.20
C PHE A 285 0.91 -1.89 11.40
N THR A 286 1.52 -1.92 12.58
CA THR A 286 0.85 -1.52 13.84
C THR A 286 1.36 -0.22 14.46
N GLY A 287 2.50 0.30 14.03
CA GLY A 287 3.21 1.45 14.60
C GLY A 287 2.96 2.78 13.88
N GLY A 288 2.11 2.80 12.87
CA GLY A 288 1.76 3.99 12.09
C GLY A 288 1.41 3.64 10.64
N ALA A 289 1.01 4.67 9.88
CA ALA A 289 0.63 4.47 8.48
C ALA A 289 1.82 4.04 7.62
N ALA A 290 1.65 2.96 6.84
CA ALA A 290 2.58 2.57 5.81
C ALA A 290 2.65 3.64 4.72
N THR A 291 3.85 3.99 4.25
CA THR A 291 4.05 5.08 3.27
C THR A 291 4.26 4.50 1.87
N LEU A 292 3.38 4.88 0.94
CA LEU A 292 3.31 4.46 -0.46
C LEU A 292 3.60 5.67 -1.36
N ASP A 293 4.87 6.05 -1.44
CA ASP A 293 5.31 7.27 -2.15
C ASP A 293 5.70 7.01 -3.61
N GLY A 294 6.16 5.81 -3.94
CA GLY A 294 6.51 5.42 -5.31
C GLY A 294 5.33 4.81 -6.08
N GLY A 295 5.51 4.55 -7.38
CA GLY A 295 4.47 3.97 -8.23
C GLY A 295 4.20 2.50 -7.92
N PHE A 296 2.93 2.12 -7.80
CA PHE A 296 2.52 0.72 -7.63
C PHE A 296 1.88 0.26 -8.95
N ALA A 297 2.43 -0.77 -9.57
CA ALA A 297 1.99 -1.22 -10.89
C ALA A 297 1.95 -2.74 -11.00
N ASN A 298 1.03 -3.26 -11.80
CA ASN A 298 0.90 -4.69 -12.11
C ASN A 298 0.79 -5.58 -10.85
N ILE A 299 0.22 -5.05 -9.77
CA ILE A 299 -0.12 -5.85 -8.57
C ILE A 299 -1.44 -6.57 -8.86
N ALA A 300 -1.59 -7.84 -8.51
CA ALA A 300 -2.87 -8.52 -8.63
C ALA A 300 -3.90 -7.85 -7.71
N THR A 301 -3.78 -8.09 -6.40
CA THR A 301 -4.62 -7.48 -5.37
C THR A 301 -3.75 -6.75 -4.36
N LEU A 302 -4.10 -5.51 -4.02
CA LEU A 302 -3.50 -4.79 -2.89
C LEU A 302 -4.46 -4.88 -1.69
N THR A 303 -3.97 -5.38 -0.56
CA THR A 303 -4.72 -5.41 0.71
C THR A 303 -3.95 -4.67 1.79
N ALA A 304 -4.48 -3.52 2.22
CA ALA A 304 -3.96 -2.77 3.36
C ALA A 304 -4.83 -3.04 4.59
N LEU A 305 -4.31 -3.84 5.53
CA LEU A 305 -4.95 -4.12 6.81
C LEU A 305 -4.70 -3.01 7.85
N SER A 306 -3.69 -2.18 7.59
CA SER A 306 -3.26 -1.05 8.42
C SER A 306 -3.39 0.27 7.67
N ASP A 307 -3.32 1.38 8.41
CA ASP A 307 -3.37 2.72 7.82
C ASP A 307 -2.29 2.89 6.74
N VAL A 308 -2.61 3.65 5.69
CA VAL A 308 -1.71 3.95 4.58
C VAL A 308 -1.67 5.44 4.27
N LYS A 309 -0.48 5.93 3.91
CA LYS A 309 -0.27 7.24 3.28
C LYS A 309 0.07 7.03 1.82
N ILE A 310 -0.65 7.69 0.92
CA ILE A 310 -0.50 7.51 -0.52
C ILE A 310 -0.15 8.86 -1.15
N ALA A 311 1.02 8.92 -1.81
CA ALA A 311 1.46 10.11 -2.54
C ALA A 311 1.42 9.93 -4.07
N ALA A 312 1.32 8.68 -4.54
CA ALA A 312 1.40 8.32 -5.95
C ALA A 312 0.25 7.43 -6.41
N ASN A 313 0.09 7.33 -7.73
CA ASN A 313 -0.92 6.47 -8.33
C ASN A 313 -0.65 4.99 -8.04
N ILE A 314 -1.73 4.23 -7.82
CA ILE A 314 -1.68 2.79 -7.58
C ILE A 314 -2.56 2.09 -8.61
N SER A 315 -1.95 1.16 -9.35
CA SER A 315 -2.62 0.33 -10.34
C SER A 315 -2.53 -1.15 -9.98
N THR A 316 -3.69 -1.78 -9.86
CA THR A 316 -3.87 -3.22 -9.67
C THR A 316 -4.59 -3.84 -10.86
N ASN A 317 -4.38 -5.14 -11.10
CA ASN A 317 -5.11 -5.91 -12.10
C ASN A 317 -6.47 -6.39 -11.56
N LEU A 318 -6.55 -6.63 -10.26
CA LEU A 318 -7.75 -6.96 -9.50
C LEU A 318 -8.04 -5.84 -8.50
N ASP A 319 -8.33 -6.20 -7.25
CA ASP A 319 -8.95 -5.30 -6.28
C ASP A 319 -7.94 -4.53 -5.42
N GLN A 320 -8.38 -3.39 -4.91
CA GLN A 320 -7.71 -2.63 -3.85
C GLN A 320 -8.59 -2.61 -2.59
N ASN A 321 -8.10 -3.21 -1.52
CA ASN A 321 -8.82 -3.36 -0.25
C ASN A 321 -8.12 -2.57 0.84
N TYR A 322 -8.68 -1.42 1.21
CA TYR A 322 -8.20 -0.59 2.32
C TYR A 322 -9.10 -0.80 3.54
N ALA A 323 -8.70 -1.75 4.39
CA ALA A 323 -9.45 -2.11 5.59
C ALA A 323 -9.39 -1.00 6.66
N ALA A 324 -8.25 -0.30 6.71
CA ALA A 324 -7.94 0.79 7.64
C ALA A 324 -7.84 2.15 6.90
N GLY A 325 -7.45 3.21 7.61
CA GLY A 325 -7.56 4.57 7.12
C GLY A 325 -6.59 4.89 5.98
N VAL A 326 -7.08 5.58 4.96
CA VAL A 326 -6.25 6.12 3.86
C VAL A 326 -6.00 7.60 4.09
N THR A 327 -4.74 8.04 4.02
CA THR A 327 -4.36 9.45 4.00
C THR A 327 -3.69 9.80 2.68
N LEU A 328 -4.18 10.82 1.99
CA LEU A 328 -3.54 11.31 0.76
C LEU A 328 -2.50 12.37 1.12
N THR A 329 -1.31 12.23 0.55
CA THR A 329 -0.20 13.19 0.66
C THR A 329 0.18 13.82 -0.68
N GLY A 330 -0.53 13.44 -1.75
CA GLY A 330 -0.48 14.01 -3.08
C GLY A 330 -1.78 13.72 -3.82
N ASN A 331 -1.91 14.23 -5.05
CA ASN A 331 -3.04 13.89 -5.92
C ASN A 331 -2.90 12.44 -6.39
N VAL A 332 -3.97 11.66 -6.23
CA VAL A 332 -3.91 10.20 -6.41
C VAL A 332 -5.00 9.71 -7.35
N THR A 333 -4.60 8.87 -8.30
CA THR A 333 -5.47 7.98 -9.06
C THR A 333 -5.27 6.54 -8.61
N LEU A 334 -6.35 5.90 -8.17
CA LEU A 334 -6.38 4.48 -7.83
C LEU A 334 -7.12 3.73 -8.95
N SER A 335 -6.50 2.72 -9.55
CA SER A 335 -7.09 1.96 -10.65
C SER A 335 -7.01 0.45 -10.46
N GLY A 336 -8.02 -0.26 -10.95
CA GLY A 336 -8.10 -1.72 -10.93
C GLY A 336 -9.50 -2.26 -11.21
N ASN A 337 -9.80 -3.46 -10.72
CA ASN A 337 -11.13 -4.05 -10.82
C ASN A 337 -12.10 -3.41 -9.81
N ALA A 338 -11.88 -3.53 -8.51
CA ALA A 338 -12.73 -2.90 -7.49
C ALA A 338 -11.88 -2.19 -6.42
N GLY A 339 -12.50 -1.24 -5.70
CA GLY A 339 -11.87 -0.51 -4.60
C GLY A 339 -12.75 -0.51 -3.36
N SER A 340 -12.19 -0.77 -2.19
CA SER A 340 -12.91 -0.73 -0.90
C SER A 340 -12.18 0.15 0.11
N PHE A 341 -12.91 1.08 0.73
CA PHE A 341 -12.41 2.08 1.68
C PHE A 341 -13.18 2.02 3.00
N SER A 342 -13.00 0.95 3.78
CA SER A 342 -13.75 0.75 5.03
C SER A 342 -13.19 1.52 6.21
N GLY A 343 -11.93 1.94 6.17
CA GLY A 343 -11.33 2.79 7.21
C GLY A 343 -11.51 4.29 7.00
N GLY A 344 -12.13 4.69 5.89
CA GLY A 344 -12.31 6.09 5.51
C GLY A 344 -11.10 6.69 4.81
N VAL A 345 -11.26 7.94 4.35
CA VAL A 345 -10.23 8.65 3.58
C VAL A 345 -10.05 10.07 4.13
N THR A 346 -8.80 10.42 4.43
CA THR A 346 -8.36 11.79 4.75
C THR A 346 -7.60 12.35 3.55
N GLY A 347 -8.20 13.28 2.82
CA GLY A 347 -7.66 13.76 1.55
C GLY A 347 -6.50 14.76 1.66
N GLY A 348 -6.31 15.43 2.80
CA GLY A 348 -5.22 16.39 2.98
C GLY A 348 -5.21 17.58 2.01
N GLY A 349 -6.34 17.88 1.36
CA GLY A 349 -6.49 18.89 0.30
C GLY A 349 -6.12 18.40 -1.10
N ASN A 350 -5.92 17.10 -1.30
CA ASN A 350 -5.54 16.51 -2.57
C ASN A 350 -6.73 15.93 -3.33
N ASP A 351 -6.59 15.83 -4.65
CA ASP A 351 -7.56 15.20 -5.54
C ASP A 351 -7.50 13.68 -5.45
N LEU A 352 -8.66 13.04 -5.53
CA LEU A 352 -8.80 11.59 -5.55
C LEU A 352 -9.62 11.15 -6.76
N THR A 353 -9.00 10.36 -7.63
CA THR A 353 -9.70 9.65 -8.70
C THR A 353 -9.76 8.15 -8.39
N LEU A 354 -10.98 7.63 -8.23
CA LEU A 354 -11.28 6.20 -8.14
C LEU A 354 -11.63 5.68 -9.54
N ASN A 355 -10.61 5.17 -10.24
CA ASN A 355 -10.70 4.66 -11.59
C ASN A 355 -10.80 3.13 -11.63
N PHE A 356 -11.86 2.60 -11.03
CA PHE A 356 -12.15 1.16 -11.01
C PHE A 356 -13.18 0.80 -12.08
N THR A 357 -13.02 -0.36 -12.72
CA THR A 357 -14.01 -0.85 -13.70
C THR A 357 -15.24 -1.45 -13.02
N GLY A 358 -15.06 -2.01 -11.84
CA GLY A 358 -16.06 -2.51 -10.91
C GLY A 358 -16.30 -1.55 -9.74
N LEU A 359 -16.85 -2.10 -8.65
CA LEU A 359 -17.42 -1.31 -7.57
C LEU A 359 -16.35 -0.54 -6.76
N SER A 360 -16.59 0.75 -6.56
CA SER A 360 -15.90 1.60 -5.59
C SER A 360 -16.74 1.72 -4.32
N ALA A 361 -16.43 0.93 -3.29
CA ALA A 361 -17.13 0.93 -2.01
C ALA A 361 -16.53 1.95 -1.04
N VAL A 362 -17.20 3.09 -0.87
CA VAL A 362 -16.91 4.13 0.12
C VAL A 362 -17.85 3.91 1.30
N SER A 363 -17.44 3.03 2.22
CA SER A 363 -18.28 2.54 3.32
C SER A 363 -18.06 3.26 4.65
N ALA A 364 -17.08 4.15 4.71
CA ALA A 364 -16.76 5.01 5.85
C ALA A 364 -16.62 6.47 5.41
N SER A 365 -16.48 7.37 6.39
CA SER A 365 -16.44 8.81 6.10
C SER A 365 -15.19 9.20 5.30
N MET A 366 -15.37 10.10 4.35
CA MET A 366 -14.32 10.74 3.56
C MET A 366 -14.30 12.23 3.89
N ALA A 367 -13.12 12.80 4.16
CA ALA A 367 -12.99 14.20 4.51
C ALA A 367 -11.71 14.82 3.94
N GLY A 368 -11.80 16.10 3.56
CA GLY A 368 -10.65 16.90 3.15
C GLY A 368 -10.04 16.47 1.81
N VAL A 369 -10.77 15.72 0.98
CA VAL A 369 -10.43 15.54 -0.44
C VAL A 369 -10.77 16.84 -1.17
N ASN A 370 -9.94 17.28 -2.11
CA ASN A 370 -10.27 18.46 -2.92
C ASN A 370 -11.34 18.09 -3.95
N ASP A 371 -10.95 17.46 -5.06
CA ASP A 371 -11.90 16.93 -6.03
C ASP A 371 -12.00 15.40 -5.92
N LEU A 372 -13.23 14.87 -5.94
CA LEU A 372 -13.50 13.43 -6.01
C LEU A 372 -14.09 13.06 -7.37
N THR A 373 -13.42 12.14 -8.07
CA THR A 373 -13.95 11.52 -9.29
C THR A 373 -14.05 10.00 -9.11
N VAL A 374 -15.23 9.44 -9.33
CA VAL A 374 -15.49 7.99 -9.37
C VAL A 374 -15.98 7.63 -10.76
N THR A 375 -15.18 6.88 -11.52
CA THR A 375 -15.47 6.58 -12.94
C THR A 375 -16.37 5.37 -13.11
N GLY A 376 -16.18 4.33 -12.28
CA GLY A 376 -16.98 3.12 -12.23
C GLY A 376 -18.14 3.17 -11.25
N PRO A 377 -18.86 2.05 -11.06
CA PRO A 377 -19.95 1.95 -10.10
C PRO A 377 -19.51 2.31 -8.67
N ALA A 378 -20.40 2.90 -7.88
CA ALA A 378 -20.11 3.32 -6.51
C ALA A 378 -21.08 2.69 -5.49
N ALA A 379 -20.58 2.33 -4.31
CA ALA A 379 -21.41 2.03 -3.14
C ALA A 379 -21.08 3.04 -2.05
N LEU A 380 -22.08 3.81 -1.61
CA LEU A 380 -21.91 4.99 -0.76
C LEU A 380 -22.57 4.80 0.61
N SER A 381 -21.90 5.28 1.65
CA SER A 381 -22.40 5.37 3.02
C SER A 381 -21.63 6.43 3.80
N GLY A 382 -22.27 7.01 4.82
CA GLY A 382 -21.64 7.97 5.72
C GLY A 382 -21.52 9.37 5.12
N ILE A 383 -20.56 10.15 5.61
CA ILE A 383 -20.32 11.53 5.16
C ILE A 383 -19.20 11.51 4.13
N ILE A 384 -19.45 12.08 2.96
CA ILE A 384 -18.44 12.29 1.90
C ILE A 384 -18.26 13.79 1.72
N ASN A 385 -17.18 14.31 2.27
CA ASN A 385 -16.89 15.73 2.37
C ASN A 385 -15.67 16.13 1.52
N THR A 386 -15.92 16.92 0.47
CA THR A 386 -14.91 17.48 -0.43
C THR A 386 -14.90 19.01 -0.38
N THR A 387 -13.73 19.62 -0.60
CA THR A 387 -13.63 21.10 -0.73
C THR A 387 -13.91 21.60 -2.14
N GLY A 388 -13.76 20.73 -3.14
CA GLY A 388 -14.14 20.96 -4.53
C GLY A 388 -15.31 20.07 -4.94
N PHE A 389 -15.30 19.58 -6.17
CA PHE A 389 -16.44 18.88 -6.77
C PHE A 389 -16.49 17.39 -6.40
N GLN A 390 -17.67 16.78 -6.60
CA GLN A 390 -17.85 15.33 -6.56
C GLN A 390 -18.51 14.84 -7.87
N ASN A 391 -17.90 13.87 -8.52
CA ASN A 391 -18.42 13.28 -9.74
C ASN A 391 -18.51 11.75 -9.62
N TYR A 392 -19.73 11.22 -9.74
CA TYR A 392 -20.03 9.80 -9.80
C TYR A 392 -20.53 9.48 -11.22
N ALA A 393 -19.63 9.02 -12.08
CA ALA A 393 -19.90 8.93 -13.51
C ALA A 393 -20.84 7.77 -13.89
N ALA A 394 -20.76 6.64 -13.16
CA ALA A 394 -21.59 5.45 -13.39
C ALA A 394 -22.72 5.33 -12.34
N ALA A 395 -23.32 4.14 -12.25
CA ALA A 395 -24.36 3.85 -11.26
C ALA A 395 -23.83 3.94 -9.82
N ALA A 396 -24.62 4.48 -8.91
CA ALA A 396 -24.31 4.56 -7.49
C ALA A 396 -25.42 3.92 -6.65
N ASP A 397 -25.03 3.11 -5.67
CA ASP A 397 -25.94 2.50 -4.70
C ASP A 397 -25.66 3.05 -3.29
N LEU A 398 -26.70 3.44 -2.57
CA LEU A 398 -26.61 3.79 -1.16
C LEU A 398 -26.70 2.51 -0.33
N VAL A 399 -25.57 2.11 0.26
CA VAL A 399 -25.48 0.96 1.17
C VAL A 399 -25.63 1.37 2.64
N GLY A 400 -25.67 2.67 2.90
CA GLY A 400 -25.98 3.28 4.20
C GLY A 400 -26.53 4.70 4.03
N THR A 401 -26.97 5.31 5.13
CA THR A 401 -27.36 6.73 5.13
C THR A 401 -26.18 7.57 4.67
N THR A 402 -26.40 8.42 3.68
CA THR A 402 -25.32 9.15 3.00
C THR A 402 -25.57 10.65 3.06
N THR A 403 -24.52 11.40 3.40
CA THR A 403 -24.49 12.87 3.31
C THR A 403 -23.32 13.28 2.44
N ILE A 404 -23.63 13.93 1.33
CA ILE A 404 -22.64 14.54 0.44
C ILE A 404 -22.47 16.00 0.86
N LEU A 405 -21.23 16.41 1.12
CA LEU A 405 -20.84 17.79 1.35
C LEU A 405 -19.79 18.15 0.30
N ALA A 406 -20.05 19.14 -0.54
CA ALA A 406 -19.10 19.59 -1.55
C ALA A 406 -19.00 21.11 -1.57
N GLY A 407 -17.79 21.63 -1.78
CA GLY A 407 -17.58 23.07 -1.98
C GLY A 407 -17.94 23.56 -3.39
N ASP A 408 -18.13 22.63 -4.33
CA ASP A 408 -18.55 22.88 -5.71
C ASP A 408 -19.55 21.80 -6.17
N ASN A 409 -19.76 21.64 -7.47
CA ASN A 409 -20.77 20.78 -8.07
C ASN A 409 -20.72 19.32 -7.60
N VAL A 410 -21.90 18.70 -7.55
CA VAL A 410 -22.11 17.26 -7.32
C VAL A 410 -22.82 16.68 -8.54
N SER A 411 -22.30 15.60 -9.11
CA SER A 411 -22.88 14.96 -10.30
C SER A 411 -23.06 13.46 -10.12
N PHE A 412 -24.28 12.97 -10.34
CA PHE A 412 -24.62 11.56 -10.50
C PHE A 412 -24.99 11.30 -11.97
N GLY A 413 -24.07 10.69 -12.71
CA GLY A 413 -24.21 10.41 -14.14
C GLY A 413 -25.09 9.20 -14.46
N GLY A 414 -25.09 8.19 -13.58
CA GLY A 414 -25.86 6.95 -13.74
C GLY A 414 -27.14 6.89 -12.91
N THR A 415 -27.65 5.68 -12.70
CA THR A 415 -28.74 5.43 -11.75
C THR A 415 -28.26 5.63 -10.32
N LEU A 416 -29.17 6.03 -9.43
CA LEU A 416 -28.91 6.18 -8.01
C LEU A 416 -29.97 5.44 -7.20
N ASP A 417 -29.62 4.29 -6.61
CA ASP A 417 -30.55 3.39 -5.93
C ASP A 417 -30.15 3.14 -4.47
N GLY A 418 -31.04 2.55 -3.67
CA GLY A 418 -30.77 2.08 -2.30
C GLY A 418 -31.73 2.66 -1.27
N ASN A 419 -32.34 1.83 -0.42
CA ASN A 419 -33.39 2.22 0.53
C ASN A 419 -32.86 3.00 1.75
N GLN A 420 -32.11 4.05 1.48
CA GLN A 420 -31.40 4.87 2.45
C GLN A 420 -31.72 6.35 2.23
N THR A 421 -31.46 7.17 3.24
CA THR A 421 -31.58 8.63 3.11
C THR A 421 -30.34 9.20 2.43
N LEU A 422 -30.57 10.13 1.50
CA LEU A 422 -29.55 10.95 0.89
C LEU A 422 -29.78 12.44 1.20
N ALA A 423 -28.75 13.09 1.72
CA ALA A 423 -28.65 14.55 1.74
C ALA A 423 -27.48 14.98 0.85
N VAL A 424 -27.72 15.92 -0.07
CA VAL A 424 -26.67 16.51 -0.90
C VAL A 424 -26.61 18.00 -0.62
N ASN A 425 -25.50 18.45 -0.02
CA ASN A 425 -25.33 19.84 0.36
C ASN A 425 -24.15 20.45 -0.40
N THR A 426 -24.45 21.45 -1.23
CA THR A 426 -23.45 22.20 -2.00
C THR A 426 -24.00 23.55 -2.42
N SER A 427 -23.16 24.58 -2.43
CA SER A 427 -23.48 25.86 -3.07
C SER A 427 -23.43 25.81 -4.60
N GLY A 428 -22.94 24.72 -5.18
CA GLY A 428 -22.87 24.48 -6.61
C GLY A 428 -24.15 23.85 -7.18
N THR A 429 -23.99 23.22 -8.33
CA THR A 429 -25.04 22.45 -8.98
C THR A 429 -25.01 20.99 -8.53
N THR A 430 -26.15 20.47 -8.08
CA THR A 430 -26.39 19.03 -7.91
C THR A 430 -27.09 18.48 -9.14
N SER A 431 -26.44 17.61 -9.90
CA SER A 431 -27.01 17.02 -11.12
C SER A 431 -27.37 15.54 -10.92
N PHE A 432 -28.63 15.19 -11.11
CA PHE A 432 -29.11 13.82 -11.22
C PHE A 432 -29.46 13.53 -12.69
N ALA A 433 -28.49 13.05 -13.46
CA ALA A 433 -28.66 12.82 -14.90
C ALA A 433 -29.46 11.53 -15.19
N GLY A 434 -29.29 10.50 -14.37
CA GLY A 434 -30.01 9.22 -14.47
C GLY A 434 -31.21 9.10 -13.52
N VAL A 435 -31.87 7.93 -13.56
CA VAL A 435 -33.02 7.63 -12.71
C VAL A 435 -32.58 7.48 -11.25
N VAL A 436 -33.31 8.13 -10.34
CA VAL A 436 -33.11 8.00 -8.89
C VAL A 436 -34.20 7.11 -8.31
N GLY A 437 -33.81 6.05 -7.61
CA GLY A 437 -34.70 5.11 -6.94
C GLY A 437 -35.51 4.22 -7.89
N GLY A 438 -35.00 3.96 -9.10
CA GLY A 438 -35.69 3.19 -10.13
C GLY A 438 -35.81 1.70 -9.79
N SER A 439 -34.75 1.10 -9.27
CA SER A 439 -34.72 -0.31 -8.88
C SER A 439 -35.03 -0.46 -7.40
N THR A 440 -34.36 0.34 -6.57
CA THR A 440 -34.57 0.38 -5.12
C THR A 440 -34.81 1.84 -4.72
N PRO A 441 -36.07 2.24 -4.54
CA PRO A 441 -36.42 3.61 -4.14
C PRO A 441 -35.63 4.09 -2.91
N LEU A 442 -35.20 5.35 -2.93
CA LEU A 442 -34.51 5.93 -1.77
C LEU A 442 -35.48 6.09 -0.60
N ALA A 443 -34.97 6.07 0.63
CA ALA A 443 -35.81 6.36 1.80
C ALA A 443 -36.24 7.84 1.81
N SER A 444 -35.32 8.75 1.52
CA SER A 444 -35.62 10.17 1.29
C SER A 444 -34.48 10.84 0.54
N LEU A 445 -34.79 11.96 -0.12
CA LEU A 445 -33.82 12.82 -0.79
C LEU A 445 -33.98 14.25 -0.28
N SER A 446 -32.88 14.88 0.09
CA SER A 446 -32.85 16.29 0.47
C SER A 446 -31.65 17.01 -0.12
N THR A 447 -31.82 18.30 -0.41
CA THR A 447 -30.71 19.23 -0.70
C THR A 447 -30.77 20.45 0.21
N ASP A 448 -29.66 21.17 0.31
CA ASP A 448 -29.56 22.40 1.09
C ASP A 448 -30.08 23.62 0.33
N VAL A 449 -29.65 24.81 0.73
CA VAL A 449 -30.04 26.09 0.13
C VAL A 449 -28.79 26.80 -0.35
N GLY A 450 -28.82 27.31 -1.57
CA GLY A 450 -27.80 28.20 -2.13
C GLY A 450 -27.27 27.73 -3.48
N GLY A 451 -27.62 26.52 -3.92
CA GLY A 451 -27.25 25.92 -5.19
C GLY A 451 -28.42 25.75 -6.17
N THR A 452 -28.28 24.78 -7.08
CA THR A 452 -29.29 24.39 -8.07
C THR A 452 -29.34 22.88 -8.21
N VAL A 453 -30.52 22.30 -8.39
CA VAL A 453 -30.72 20.88 -8.67
C VAL A 453 -31.14 20.69 -10.12
N LEU A 454 -30.40 19.87 -10.87
CA LEU A 454 -30.78 19.45 -12.23
C LEU A 454 -31.36 18.04 -12.20
N LEU A 455 -32.58 17.89 -12.72
CA LEU A 455 -33.25 16.59 -12.83
C LEU A 455 -33.38 16.15 -14.29
N GLY A 456 -32.64 15.11 -14.65
CA GLY A 456 -32.64 14.53 -16.00
C GLY A 456 -33.61 13.37 -16.20
N ALA A 457 -34.10 12.76 -15.13
CA ALA A 457 -34.99 11.61 -15.18
C ALA A 457 -35.94 11.57 -13.98
N ASN A 458 -36.60 10.43 -13.78
CA ASN A 458 -37.55 10.21 -12.68
C ASN A 458 -36.83 10.08 -11.33
N VAL A 459 -37.49 10.55 -10.27
CA VAL A 459 -37.04 10.40 -8.88
C VAL A 459 -38.12 9.70 -8.07
N THR A 460 -37.79 8.54 -7.53
CA THR A 460 -38.69 7.72 -6.71
C THR A 460 -38.11 7.54 -5.31
N THR A 461 -38.87 7.92 -4.31
CA THR A 461 -38.56 7.72 -2.89
C THR A 461 -39.74 7.04 -2.19
N THR A 462 -39.49 6.36 -1.07
CA THR A 462 -40.57 5.89 -0.19
C THR A 462 -41.02 6.98 0.80
N GLY A 463 -40.08 7.83 1.23
CA GLY A 463 -40.31 8.99 2.09
C GLY A 463 -40.35 10.30 1.32
N SER A 464 -39.89 11.38 1.97
CA SER A 464 -40.00 12.74 1.46
C SER A 464 -38.93 13.07 0.41
N GLN A 465 -39.30 13.95 -0.52
CA GLN A 465 -38.35 14.66 -1.38
C GLN A 465 -38.36 16.14 -0.99
N SER A 466 -37.22 16.69 -0.60
CA SER A 466 -37.09 18.10 -0.20
C SER A 466 -35.94 18.76 -0.93
N TYR A 467 -36.25 19.52 -1.96
CA TYR A 467 -35.27 20.31 -2.70
C TYR A 467 -35.22 21.69 -2.06
N GLY A 468 -34.19 21.94 -1.24
CA GLY A 468 -33.98 23.27 -0.67
C GLY A 468 -33.45 24.25 -1.74
N ASP A 469 -32.82 23.74 -2.79
CA ASP A 469 -32.29 24.51 -3.91
C ASP A 469 -33.35 24.79 -4.98
N ALA A 470 -33.03 25.71 -5.90
CA ALA A 470 -33.83 25.91 -7.10
C ALA A 470 -33.73 24.66 -7.99
N VAL A 471 -34.87 24.13 -8.44
CA VAL A 471 -34.90 22.94 -9.30
C VAL A 471 -35.02 23.34 -10.76
N GLN A 472 -34.24 22.73 -11.65
CA GLN A 472 -34.40 22.82 -13.10
C GLN A 472 -34.53 21.43 -13.71
N LEU A 473 -35.50 21.26 -14.60
CA LEU A 473 -35.65 20.05 -15.37
C LEU A 473 -34.75 20.09 -16.62
N ILE A 474 -33.97 19.03 -16.82
CA ILE A 474 -33.21 18.81 -18.06
C ILE A 474 -33.77 17.62 -18.86
N GLY A 475 -34.68 16.85 -18.25
CA GLY A 475 -35.50 15.83 -18.89
C GLY A 475 -36.96 15.90 -18.40
N ASN A 476 -37.85 15.14 -19.03
CA ASN A 476 -39.20 14.97 -18.49
C ASN A 476 -39.11 14.13 -17.21
N THR A 477 -39.76 14.57 -16.14
CA THR A 477 -39.54 14.01 -14.81
C THR A 477 -40.87 13.66 -14.15
N THR A 478 -40.94 12.43 -13.64
CA THR A 478 -41.93 12.02 -12.65
C THR A 478 -41.27 12.00 -11.27
N LEU A 479 -41.85 12.74 -10.32
CA LEU A 479 -41.48 12.69 -8.90
C LEU A 479 -42.49 11.82 -8.14
N THR A 480 -42.00 10.78 -7.45
CA THR A 480 -42.83 9.85 -6.68
C THR A 480 -42.36 9.75 -5.24
N GLY A 481 -43.26 9.92 -4.27
CA GLY A 481 -42.91 9.82 -2.84
C GLY A 481 -44.07 10.04 -1.88
N SER A 482 -43.75 10.39 -0.63
CA SER A 482 -44.77 10.70 0.39
C SER A 482 -45.15 12.19 0.41
N THR A 483 -44.15 13.07 0.43
CA THR A 483 -44.30 14.54 0.38
C THR A 483 -43.24 15.16 -0.51
N LEU A 484 -43.56 16.32 -1.08
CA LEU A 484 -42.65 17.13 -1.90
C LEU A 484 -42.51 18.54 -1.30
N ASN A 485 -41.28 19.04 -1.28
CA ASN A 485 -40.96 20.45 -1.02
C ASN A 485 -40.03 20.96 -2.12
N LEU A 486 -40.39 22.09 -2.75
CA LEU A 486 -39.63 22.80 -3.79
C LEU A 486 -39.28 24.20 -3.27
N GLY A 487 -38.37 24.28 -2.31
CA GLY A 487 -38.19 25.46 -1.46
C GLY A 487 -37.91 26.77 -2.20
N ASN A 488 -37.33 26.71 -3.41
CA ASN A 488 -37.03 27.87 -4.26
C ASN A 488 -37.67 27.78 -5.66
N GLY A 489 -38.79 27.05 -5.79
CA GLY A 489 -39.52 26.89 -7.06
C GLY A 489 -38.87 25.93 -8.04
N LEU A 490 -39.41 25.89 -9.26
CA LEU A 490 -38.98 24.96 -10.30
C LEU A 490 -39.05 25.59 -11.70
N GLU A 491 -37.96 25.45 -12.45
CA GLU A 491 -37.84 25.83 -13.85
C GLU A 491 -37.98 24.58 -14.74
N GLY A 492 -39.05 24.54 -15.52
CA GLY A 492 -39.36 23.42 -16.40
C GLY A 492 -38.48 23.33 -17.63
N ALA A 493 -37.90 24.43 -18.11
CA ALA A 493 -37.07 24.48 -19.33
C ALA A 493 -37.70 23.75 -20.54
N GLY A 494 -39.02 23.83 -20.68
CA GLY A 494 -39.80 23.15 -21.72
C GLY A 494 -39.98 21.64 -21.51
N LYS A 495 -39.80 21.13 -20.30
CA LYS A 495 -40.03 19.72 -19.92
C LYS A 495 -41.34 19.56 -19.16
N SER A 496 -41.88 18.34 -19.18
CA SER A 496 -43.10 18.01 -18.42
C SER A 496 -42.76 17.46 -17.04
N LEU A 497 -43.58 17.81 -16.05
CA LEU A 497 -43.50 17.35 -14.67
C LEU A 497 -44.75 16.55 -14.31
N ALA A 498 -44.56 15.33 -13.80
CA ALA A 498 -45.61 14.52 -13.21
C ALA A 498 -45.34 14.30 -11.72
N LEU A 499 -46.38 14.45 -10.90
CA LEU A 499 -46.32 14.37 -9.45
C LEU A 499 -47.19 13.20 -8.98
N ASN A 500 -46.54 12.19 -8.40
CA ASN A 500 -47.18 10.99 -7.88
C ASN A 500 -46.86 10.85 -6.38
N PHE A 501 -47.53 11.64 -5.56
CA PHE A 501 -47.34 11.63 -4.12
C PHE A 501 -48.58 11.13 -3.40
N ALA A 502 -48.37 10.28 -2.40
CA ALA A 502 -49.46 9.76 -1.57
C ALA A 502 -50.02 10.84 -0.62
N GLY A 503 -49.19 11.77 -0.16
CA GLY A 503 -49.59 12.93 0.63
C GLY A 503 -49.97 14.14 -0.21
N THR A 504 -50.44 15.20 0.46
CA THR A 504 -50.69 16.50 -0.17
C THR A 504 -49.36 17.11 -0.63
N THR A 505 -49.26 17.41 -1.92
CA THR A 505 -48.08 18.04 -2.53
C THR A 505 -48.18 19.56 -2.43
N ALA A 506 -47.17 20.19 -1.82
CA ALA A 506 -47.07 21.65 -1.80
C ALA A 506 -46.38 22.16 -3.06
N LEU A 507 -47.14 22.88 -3.89
CA LEU A 507 -46.63 23.68 -5.00
C LEU A 507 -46.60 25.13 -4.52
N ASP A 508 -45.59 25.41 -3.71
CA ASP A 508 -45.38 26.69 -3.06
C ASP A 508 -44.29 27.48 -3.79
N GLY A 509 -44.68 28.48 -4.58
CA GLY A 509 -43.76 29.35 -5.30
C GLY A 509 -43.97 29.35 -6.81
N SER A 510 -42.94 29.74 -7.57
CA SER A 510 -43.01 29.80 -9.03
C SER A 510 -42.63 28.46 -9.65
N LEU A 511 -43.55 27.88 -10.43
CA LEU A 511 -43.28 26.80 -11.37
C LEU A 511 -43.37 27.41 -12.77
N ALA A 512 -42.24 27.52 -13.48
CA ALA A 512 -42.18 28.25 -14.75
C ALA A 512 -41.80 27.35 -15.92
N ASN A 513 -42.20 27.75 -17.14
CA ASN A 513 -41.73 27.16 -18.40
C ASN A 513 -41.87 25.63 -18.49
N LEU A 514 -42.87 25.05 -17.83
CA LEU A 514 -43.18 23.63 -17.97
C LEU A 514 -43.88 23.38 -19.32
N THR A 515 -43.74 22.18 -19.89
CA THR A 515 -44.62 21.75 -20.99
C THR A 515 -45.95 21.30 -20.43
N ASP A 516 -46.00 20.17 -19.74
CA ASP A 516 -47.20 19.76 -18.99
C ASP A 516 -46.89 19.65 -17.50
N LEU A 517 -47.89 19.94 -16.67
CA LEU A 517 -47.89 19.63 -15.25
C LEU A 517 -49.04 18.67 -14.95
N SER A 518 -48.76 17.56 -14.28
CA SER A 518 -49.82 16.69 -13.76
C SER A 518 -49.57 16.29 -12.31
N SER A 519 -50.66 16.19 -11.53
CA SER A 519 -50.64 15.66 -10.17
C SER A 519 -51.74 14.63 -9.96
N ASP A 520 -51.36 13.46 -9.47
CA ASP A 520 -52.28 12.38 -9.09
C ASP A 520 -52.79 12.55 -7.66
N GLY A 521 -51.95 13.08 -6.77
CA GLY A 521 -52.24 13.37 -5.37
C GLY A 521 -52.92 14.72 -5.16
N ALA A 522 -53.42 14.95 -3.94
CA ALA A 522 -53.94 16.26 -3.54
C ALA A 522 -52.82 17.31 -3.62
N VAL A 523 -53.16 18.55 -3.96
CA VAL A 523 -52.20 19.64 -4.05
C VAL A 523 -52.62 20.82 -3.19
N THR A 524 -51.61 21.49 -2.67
CA THR A 524 -51.72 22.87 -2.18
C THR A 524 -50.99 23.79 -3.15
N LEU A 525 -51.61 24.91 -3.51
CA LEU A 525 -51.13 25.81 -4.55
C LEU A 525 -50.86 27.20 -3.95
N ASN A 526 -49.75 27.80 -4.34
CA ASN A 526 -49.43 29.20 -4.04
C ASN A 526 -48.54 29.77 -5.15
N GLY A 527 -48.73 31.03 -5.52
CA GLY A 527 -47.87 31.71 -6.49
C GLY A 527 -48.28 31.48 -7.94
N THR A 528 -47.29 31.40 -8.85
CA THR A 528 -47.53 31.31 -10.30
C THR A 528 -47.08 29.96 -10.83
N ILE A 529 -47.99 29.26 -11.50
CA ILE A 529 -47.73 27.99 -12.16
C ILE A 529 -48.00 28.17 -13.66
N ASP A 530 -46.91 28.20 -14.42
CA ASP A 530 -46.89 28.46 -15.86
C ASP A 530 -46.46 27.23 -16.66
N THR A 531 -47.34 26.85 -17.58
CA THR A 531 -47.12 25.76 -18.54
C THR A 531 -47.36 26.24 -19.95
N SER A 532 -46.66 25.71 -20.94
CA SER A 532 -46.98 25.93 -22.36
C SER A 532 -48.03 24.93 -22.89
N GLY A 533 -48.13 23.77 -22.23
CA GLY A 533 -49.09 22.70 -22.45
C GLY A 533 -50.13 22.64 -21.33
N ASN A 534 -50.44 21.44 -20.84
CA ASN A 534 -51.62 21.21 -20.01
C ASN A 534 -51.29 21.18 -18.52
N GLN A 535 -52.24 21.65 -17.70
CA GLN A 535 -52.25 21.44 -16.26
C GLN A 535 -53.36 20.46 -15.88
N THR A 536 -53.01 19.35 -15.24
CA THR A 536 -53.96 18.30 -14.82
C THR A 536 -53.82 17.98 -13.33
N TYR A 537 -54.84 18.32 -12.54
CA TYR A 537 -54.94 17.99 -11.12
C TYR A 537 -56.07 16.98 -10.91
N ARG A 538 -55.70 15.73 -10.60
CA ARG A 538 -56.66 14.61 -10.52
C ARG A 538 -57.34 14.47 -9.15
N SER A 539 -56.81 15.12 -8.13
CA SER A 539 -57.34 15.12 -6.76
C SER A 539 -57.69 16.54 -6.31
N SER A 540 -57.92 16.73 -5.01
CA SER A 540 -58.28 18.04 -4.45
C SER A 540 -57.16 19.06 -4.57
N ALA A 541 -57.53 20.30 -4.91
CA ALA A 541 -56.64 21.46 -4.89
C ALA A 541 -57.09 22.44 -3.81
N THR A 542 -56.16 22.91 -2.97
CA THR A 542 -56.41 23.95 -1.96
C THR A 542 -55.41 25.08 -2.14
N LEU A 543 -55.84 26.34 -2.08
CA LEU A 543 -54.92 27.47 -2.15
C LEU A 543 -54.32 27.75 -0.77
N LEU A 544 -53.01 27.99 -0.71
CA LEU A 544 -52.31 28.51 0.47
C LEU A 544 -52.02 30.00 0.37
N GLY A 545 -52.12 30.55 -0.84
CA GLY A 545 -52.01 31.97 -1.17
C GLY A 545 -52.61 32.24 -2.55
N ASP A 546 -52.60 33.51 -2.96
CA ASP A 546 -53.08 33.90 -4.28
C ASP A 546 -52.33 33.13 -5.37
N THR A 547 -53.10 32.51 -6.27
CA THR A 547 -52.58 31.55 -7.23
C THR A 547 -52.95 31.96 -8.66
N SER A 548 -51.96 31.97 -9.55
CA SER A 548 -52.15 32.14 -10.99
C SER A 548 -51.76 30.86 -11.72
N LEU A 549 -52.70 30.32 -12.50
CA LEU A 549 -52.47 29.14 -13.34
C LEU A 549 -52.54 29.54 -14.83
N SER A 550 -51.52 29.18 -15.61
CA SER A 550 -51.49 29.44 -17.06
C SER A 550 -51.08 28.25 -17.92
N GLY A 551 -51.64 28.19 -19.13
CA GLY A 551 -51.20 27.27 -20.18
C GLY A 551 -52.20 26.99 -21.29
N ASN A 552 -52.20 25.76 -21.81
CA ASN A 552 -53.01 25.35 -22.95
C ASN A 552 -54.41 24.86 -22.52
N THR A 553 -54.47 23.92 -21.57
CA THR A 553 -55.72 23.44 -20.96
C THR A 553 -55.54 23.24 -19.46
N LEU A 554 -56.64 23.37 -18.72
CA LEU A 554 -56.70 23.11 -17.28
C LEU A 554 -57.73 22.02 -16.99
N SER A 555 -57.35 21.06 -16.15
CA SER A 555 -58.25 20.07 -15.56
C SER A 555 -58.09 20.08 -14.04
N LEU A 556 -59.18 20.36 -13.33
CA LEU A 556 -59.28 20.36 -11.87
C LEU A 556 -60.38 19.38 -11.45
N ALA A 557 -60.08 18.08 -11.45
CA ALA A 557 -61.08 17.01 -11.39
C ALA A 557 -61.98 17.08 -10.13
N SER A 558 -61.44 17.57 -9.01
CA SER A 558 -62.17 17.69 -7.73
C SER A 558 -62.57 19.14 -7.38
N GLY A 559 -62.33 20.12 -8.27
CA GLY A 559 -62.49 21.54 -7.96
C GLY A 559 -61.39 22.12 -7.07
N VAL A 560 -61.65 23.30 -6.48
CA VAL A 560 -60.68 24.09 -5.71
C VAL A 560 -61.31 24.61 -4.41
N ASN A 561 -60.60 24.45 -3.29
CA ASN A 561 -60.86 25.22 -2.06
C ASN A 561 -59.92 26.44 -2.02
N GLY A 562 -60.46 27.63 -2.22
CA GLY A 562 -59.73 28.89 -2.19
C GLY A 562 -59.16 29.25 -0.82
N ALA A 563 -59.74 28.73 0.26
CA ALA A 563 -59.34 29.05 1.64
C ALA A 563 -59.19 30.57 1.92
N GLY A 564 -59.97 31.41 1.24
CA GLY A 564 -59.92 32.88 1.33
C GLY A 564 -58.88 33.55 0.42
N ASN A 565 -58.30 32.83 -0.54
CA ASN A 565 -57.34 33.36 -1.52
C ASN A 565 -57.94 33.47 -2.91
N SER A 566 -57.29 34.26 -3.77
CA SER A 566 -57.69 34.47 -5.17
C SER A 566 -57.12 33.44 -6.12
N LEU A 567 -57.91 33.08 -7.14
CA LEU A 567 -57.49 32.23 -8.26
C LEU A 567 -57.58 32.99 -9.59
N SER A 568 -56.47 33.10 -10.31
CA SER A 568 -56.39 33.66 -11.66
C SER A 568 -56.10 32.57 -12.68
N LEU A 569 -56.88 32.53 -13.76
CA LEU A 569 -56.76 31.55 -14.83
C LEU A 569 -56.40 32.22 -16.17
N ASN A 570 -55.34 31.75 -16.81
CA ASN A 570 -54.92 32.23 -18.13
C ASN A 570 -54.61 31.05 -19.06
N PHE A 571 -55.66 30.51 -19.67
CA PHE A 571 -55.54 29.36 -20.58
C PHE A 571 -55.96 29.72 -22.01
N THR A 572 -55.23 29.19 -22.99
CA THR A 572 -55.48 29.47 -24.42
C THR A 572 -56.74 28.79 -24.95
N ASN A 573 -57.08 27.60 -24.43
CA ASN A 573 -58.35 26.92 -24.73
C ASN A 573 -59.38 27.15 -23.63
N THR A 574 -60.65 26.90 -23.96
CA THR A 574 -61.77 26.97 -23.02
C THR A 574 -61.51 26.10 -21.80
N THR A 575 -61.49 26.72 -20.62
CA THR A 575 -61.35 26.03 -19.33
C THR A 575 -62.71 25.57 -18.83
N ALA A 576 -62.87 24.27 -18.59
CA ALA A 576 -64.08 23.71 -17.98
C ALA A 576 -63.94 23.71 -16.45
N LEU A 577 -64.85 24.40 -15.76
CA LEU A 577 -64.95 24.38 -14.30
C LEU A 577 -66.05 23.40 -13.90
N ASP A 578 -65.71 22.11 -13.89
CA ASP A 578 -66.67 21.00 -13.65
C ASP A 578 -66.85 20.66 -12.17
N GLY A 579 -65.87 20.98 -11.32
CA GLY A 579 -65.87 20.69 -9.87
C GLY A 579 -66.48 21.80 -8.99
N SER A 580 -66.35 21.64 -7.67
CA SER A 580 -66.73 22.67 -6.69
C SER A 580 -65.58 23.65 -6.46
N PHE A 581 -65.80 24.93 -6.74
CA PHE A 581 -64.89 26.03 -6.44
C PHE A 581 -65.46 26.79 -5.25
N SER A 582 -64.81 26.73 -4.10
CA SER A 582 -65.38 27.24 -2.84
C SER A 582 -64.38 28.04 -2.03
N ASN A 583 -64.89 29.00 -1.25
CA ASN A 583 -64.08 29.86 -0.38
C ASN A 583 -62.99 30.63 -1.14
N LEU A 584 -63.28 31.11 -2.35
CA LEU A 584 -62.36 31.97 -3.11
C LEU A 584 -62.62 33.43 -2.74
N ASP A 585 -61.56 34.24 -2.61
CA ASP A 585 -61.71 35.70 -2.49
C ASP A 585 -62.13 36.28 -3.84
N ASP A 586 -61.36 35.98 -4.90
CA ASP A 586 -61.70 36.27 -6.29
C ASP A 586 -61.43 35.06 -7.21
N LEU A 587 -62.17 34.98 -8.30
CA LEU A 587 -61.92 34.06 -9.41
C LEU A 587 -61.95 34.83 -10.73
N SER A 588 -60.79 35.00 -11.34
CA SER A 588 -60.65 35.68 -12.63
C SER A 588 -60.16 34.73 -13.72
N SER A 589 -60.59 34.98 -14.96
CA SER A 589 -60.10 34.27 -16.13
C SER A 589 -59.89 35.22 -17.31
N VAL A 590 -58.74 35.12 -17.95
CA VAL A 590 -58.44 35.81 -19.22
C VAL A 590 -58.98 35.01 -20.42
N GLY A 591 -58.98 33.68 -20.31
CA GLY A 591 -59.47 32.76 -21.34
C GLY A 591 -60.97 32.47 -21.24
N ALA A 592 -61.52 31.81 -22.26
CA ALA A 592 -62.91 31.36 -22.25
C ALA A 592 -63.13 30.31 -21.15
N VAL A 593 -64.29 30.35 -20.48
CA VAL A 593 -64.65 29.42 -19.41
C VAL A 593 -66.02 28.81 -19.68
N THR A 594 -66.13 27.49 -19.47
CA THR A 594 -67.42 26.79 -19.36
C THR A 594 -67.68 26.46 -17.89
N LEU A 595 -68.84 26.88 -17.39
CA LEU A 595 -69.26 26.70 -16.01
C LEU A 595 -70.22 25.51 -15.92
N ASN A 596 -69.74 24.38 -15.41
CA ASN A 596 -70.56 23.16 -15.22
C ASN A 596 -70.71 22.79 -13.73
N GLY A 597 -69.84 23.30 -12.86
CA GLY A 597 -69.86 23.11 -11.40
C GLY A 597 -70.44 24.28 -10.61
N SER A 598 -70.10 24.36 -9.32
CA SER A 598 -70.54 25.43 -8.40
C SER A 598 -69.38 26.34 -8.03
N ILE A 599 -69.61 27.65 -7.96
CA ILE A 599 -68.65 28.65 -7.49
C ILE A 599 -69.23 29.38 -6.27
N THR A 600 -68.48 29.40 -5.17
CA THR A 600 -68.75 30.26 -4.01
C THR A 600 -67.54 31.13 -3.68
N THR A 601 -67.73 32.44 -3.74
CA THR A 601 -66.76 33.45 -3.29
C THR A 601 -67.11 33.94 -1.89
N THR A 602 -66.12 34.34 -1.09
CA THR A 602 -66.30 34.82 0.29
C THR A 602 -66.45 36.32 0.40
#